data_AF-A0A1Y1VBI7-F1
#
_entry.id   AF-A0A1Y1VBI7-F1
#
_cell.length_a   1.000
_cell.length_b   1.000
_cell.length_c   1.000
_cell.angle_alpha   90.00
_cell.angle_beta   90.00
_cell.angle_gamma   90.00
#
_symmetry.space_group_name_H-M   'P 1'
#
loop_
_entity.id
_entity.type
_entity.pdbx_description
1 polymer ?
#
loop_
_entity_poly.entity_id
_entity_poly.type
_entity_poly.pdbx_seq_one_letter_code
_entity_poly.pdbx_strand_id
1 'polypeptide(L)'
;YYCKNDLCTVYEPYQGKYFVEFDNDNGTIYRYILGYYGDFYNKSNLNYIETINNETVHVYIGCKTDNQCFSNKCVNNICEFNDEANIERCDTLYIKSNFFSQRPKHYTHCGRFPYFSCTKNEECSFNTYNGGECNSGRD
;
A
#
# COMPACT_ATOMS: atom_id res chain seq x y z
N TYR A 1 -6.09 -1.85 -2.82
CA TYR A 1 -5.11 -2.86 -2.37
C TYR A 1 -3.77 -2.18 -2.24
N TYR A 2 -3.06 -2.44 -1.14
CA TYR A 2 -1.69 -1.98 -0.94
C TYR A 2 -0.73 -3.15 -1.17
N CYS A 3 0.47 -2.82 -1.64
CA CYS A 3 1.56 -3.77 -1.78
C CYS A 3 2.72 -3.41 -0.86
N LYS A 4 3.37 -4.44 -0.31
CA LYS A 4 4.71 -4.34 0.28
C LYS A 4 5.43 -5.67 0.13
N ASN A 5 6.65 -5.65 -0.40
CA ASN A 5 7.46 -6.86 -0.64
C ASN A 5 6.71 -7.91 -1.48
N ASP A 6 6.08 -7.49 -2.59
CA ASP A 6 5.25 -8.34 -3.48
C ASP A 6 4.02 -9.00 -2.81
N LEU A 7 3.72 -8.66 -1.55
CA LEU A 7 2.51 -9.09 -0.86
C LEU A 7 1.43 -8.05 -1.02
N CYS A 8 0.22 -8.50 -1.36
CA CYS A 8 -0.93 -7.65 -1.58
C CYS A 8 -1.97 -7.84 -0.48
N THR A 9 -2.47 -6.73 0.05
CA THR A 9 -3.54 -6.75 1.05
C THR A 9 -4.66 -5.77 0.70
N VAL A 10 -5.88 -6.14 1.11
CA VAL A 10 -7.03 -5.25 1.03
C VAL A 10 -6.89 -4.24 2.16
N TYR A 11 -6.97 -2.96 1.83
CA TYR A 11 -7.17 -1.92 2.83
C TYR A 11 -8.59 -1.41 2.72
N GLU A 12 -9.32 -1.45 3.83
CA GLU A 12 -10.68 -0.93 3.95
C GLU A 12 -10.61 0.50 4.50
N PRO A 13 -10.72 1.53 3.64
CA PRO A 13 -10.53 2.93 4.05
C PRO A 13 -11.62 3.41 5.02
N TYR A 14 -12.80 2.78 5.02
CA TYR A 14 -13.96 3.21 5.82
C TYR A 14 -13.83 2.98 7.32
N GLN A 15 -12.80 2.24 7.77
CA GLN A 15 -12.59 1.96 9.20
C GLN A 15 -11.55 2.88 9.85
N GLY A 16 -10.99 3.86 9.12
CA GLY A 16 -9.99 4.77 9.69
C GLY A 16 -8.76 4.04 10.23
N LYS A 17 -8.43 2.87 9.67
CA LYS A 17 -7.36 2.01 10.17
C LYS A 17 -6.00 2.67 9.93
N TYR A 18 -5.31 2.98 11.02
CA TYR A 18 -3.97 3.56 11.01
C TYR A 18 -2.88 2.56 10.61
N PHE A 19 -3.26 1.30 10.43
CA PHE A 19 -2.36 0.21 10.13
C PHE A 19 -2.79 -0.56 8.89
N VAL A 20 -1.81 -1.03 8.16
CA VAL A 20 -1.96 -2.03 7.10
C VAL A 20 -1.30 -3.33 7.56
N GLU A 21 -1.98 -4.44 7.35
CA GLU A 21 -1.56 -5.76 7.78
C GLU A 21 -1.33 -6.67 6.58
N PHE A 22 -0.19 -7.35 6.59
CA PHE A 22 0.19 -8.34 5.60
C PHE A 22 0.42 -9.67 6.31
N ASP A 23 -0.35 -10.67 5.94
CA ASP A 23 -0.12 -12.04 6.38
C ASP A 23 0.94 -12.67 5.49
N ASN A 24 1.88 -13.40 6.10
CA ASN A 24 2.75 -14.31 5.34
C ASN A 24 2.25 -15.75 5.43
N ASP A 25 2.74 -16.61 4.53
CA ASP A 25 2.38 -18.03 4.46
C ASP A 25 2.70 -18.82 5.74
N ASN A 26 3.54 -18.27 6.62
CA ASN A 26 3.92 -18.85 7.90
C ASN A 26 3.02 -18.41 9.07
N GLY A 27 1.95 -17.65 8.81
CA GLY A 27 1.00 -17.17 9.83
C GLY A 27 1.50 -15.99 10.68
N THR A 28 2.58 -15.32 10.26
CA THR A 28 3.06 -14.08 10.88
C THR A 28 2.38 -12.88 10.23
N ILE A 29 1.78 -12.02 11.05
CA ILE A 29 1.15 -10.78 10.60
C ILE A 29 2.15 -9.63 10.73
N TYR A 30 2.53 -9.04 9.61
CA TYR A 30 3.31 -7.80 9.58
C TYR A 30 2.37 -6.61 9.58
N ARG A 31 2.47 -5.77 10.60
CA ARG A 31 1.67 -4.56 10.76
C ARG A 31 2.53 -3.32 10.52
N TYR A 32 2.10 -2.45 9.63
CA TYR A 32 2.78 -1.17 9.32
C TYR A 32 1.86 0.02 9.56
N ILE A 33 2.43 1.12 10.02
CA ILE A 33 1.71 2.39 10.19
C ILE A 33 1.50 3.03 8.82
N LEU A 34 0.25 3.31 8.47
CA LEU A 34 -0.12 4.07 7.27
C LEU A 34 -0.01 5.57 7.55
N GLY A 35 1.10 6.17 7.08
CA GLY A 35 1.25 7.62 7.01
C GLY A 35 0.85 8.15 5.64
N TYR A 36 0.15 9.28 5.58
CA TYR A 36 -0.01 10.17 4.41
C TYR A 36 -0.76 9.64 3.15
N TYR A 37 -1.07 8.34 3.00
CA TYR A 37 -1.73 7.82 1.78
C TYR A 37 -3.25 7.94 1.70
N GLY A 38 -3.85 8.63 2.67
CA GLY A 38 -5.21 9.14 2.56
C GLY A 38 -5.19 10.55 3.12
N ASP A 39 -5.80 11.49 2.39
CA ASP A 39 -6.33 12.71 2.99
C ASP A 39 -6.98 12.36 4.35
N PHE A 40 -6.94 13.26 5.33
CA PHE A 40 -7.58 13.17 6.67
C PHE A 40 -6.69 13.04 7.92
N TYR A 41 -5.36 13.10 7.86
CA TYR A 41 -4.57 13.24 9.09
C TYR A 41 -3.87 14.59 9.27
N ASN A 42 -4.35 15.30 10.29
CA ASN A 42 -3.62 16.34 10.98
C ASN A 42 -2.40 15.66 11.64
N LYS A 43 -1.18 15.95 11.18
CA LYS A 43 0.11 15.42 11.70
C LYS A 43 0.26 15.51 13.24
N SER A 44 -0.62 16.28 13.88
CA SER A 44 -0.59 16.69 15.28
C SER A 44 -1.09 15.65 16.28
N ASN A 45 -1.88 14.65 15.88
CA ASN A 45 -2.44 13.68 16.83
C ASN A 45 -1.97 12.24 16.54
N LEU A 46 -0.99 11.79 17.32
CA LEU A 46 -0.42 10.43 17.26
C LEU A 46 -1.19 9.42 18.12
N ASN A 47 -2.41 9.75 18.56
CA ASN A 47 -3.23 8.85 19.36
C ASN A 47 -4.62 8.71 18.75
N TYR A 48 -5.12 7.48 18.71
CA TYR A 48 -6.52 7.22 18.39
C TYR A 48 -7.15 6.30 19.43
N ILE A 49 -8.48 6.26 19.42
CA ILE A 49 -9.27 5.44 20.32
C ILE A 49 -9.73 4.20 19.56
N GLU A 50 -9.48 3.04 20.12
CA GLU A 50 -9.97 1.76 19.62
C GLU A 50 -10.75 1.03 20.71
N THR A 51 -11.67 0.15 20.33
CA THR A 51 -12.35 -0.75 21.27
C THR A 51 -11.83 -2.16 21.06
N ILE A 52 -11.10 -2.69 22.05
CA ILE A 52 -10.58 -4.06 22.04
C ILE A 52 -11.25 -4.81 23.18
N ASN A 53 -11.92 -5.94 22.90
CA ASN A 53 -12.62 -6.76 23.90
C ASN A 53 -13.61 -5.96 24.78
N ASN A 54 -14.36 -5.03 24.18
CA ASN A 54 -15.27 -4.09 24.85
C ASN A 54 -14.59 -3.06 25.77
N GLU A 55 -13.27 -2.94 25.75
CA GLU A 55 -12.53 -1.90 26.47
C GLU A 55 -12.06 -0.80 25.50
N THR A 56 -12.25 0.45 25.90
CA THR A 56 -11.74 1.61 25.17
C THR A 56 -10.26 1.79 25.49
N VAL A 57 -9.42 1.72 24.46
CA VAL A 57 -7.96 1.86 24.58
C VAL A 57 -7.46 3.03 23.75
N HIS A 58 -6.44 3.72 24.27
CA HIS A 58 -5.71 4.73 23.53
C HIS A 58 -4.50 4.08 22.84
N VAL A 59 -4.51 4.08 21.52
CA VAL A 59 -3.44 3.49 20.71
C VAL A 59 -2.53 4.60 20.20
N TYR A 60 -1.26 4.52 20.55
CA TYR A 60 -0.21 5.40 20.04
C TYR A 60 0.28 4.89 18.67
N ILE A 61 0.25 5.76 17.67
CA ILE A 61 0.62 5.47 16.27
C ILE A 61 1.92 6.16 15.84
N GLY A 62 2.73 6.62 16.80
CA GLY A 62 4.02 7.20 16.48
C GLY A 62 5.05 6.12 16.14
N CYS A 63 5.80 6.34 15.06
CA CYS A 63 6.90 5.47 14.67
C CYS A 63 8.15 5.75 15.51
N LYS A 64 9.00 4.74 15.67
CA LYS A 64 10.33 4.82 16.30
C LYS A 64 11.44 4.53 15.30
N THR A 65 11.14 3.71 14.30
CA THR A 65 12.06 3.27 13.25
C THR A 65 11.36 3.28 11.90
N ASP A 66 12.14 3.44 10.83
CA ASP A 66 11.63 3.52 9.46
C ASP A 66 10.78 2.30 9.08
N ASN A 67 11.23 1.10 9.44
CA ASN A 67 10.58 -0.15 9.10
C ASN A 67 9.17 -0.33 9.70
N GLN A 68 8.78 0.46 10.71
CA GLN A 68 7.41 0.47 11.24
C GLN A 68 6.44 1.21 10.32
N CYS A 69 6.95 2.13 9.51
CA CYS A 69 6.15 2.87 8.55
C CYS A 69 5.93 2.04 7.29
N PHE A 70 4.72 2.15 6.74
CA PHE A 70 4.43 1.60 5.42
C PHE A 70 5.41 2.19 4.39
N SER A 71 5.70 3.49 4.52
CA SER A 71 6.67 4.26 3.73
C SER A 71 8.13 4.10 4.05
N ASN A 72 8.49 3.23 5.00
CA ASN A 72 9.89 3.05 5.36
C ASN A 72 10.60 4.38 5.68
N LYS A 73 9.89 5.34 6.27
CA LYS A 73 10.41 6.67 6.63
C LYS A 73 9.69 7.22 7.84
N CYS A 74 10.41 7.32 8.94
CA CYS A 74 9.96 7.83 10.22
C CYS A 74 10.70 9.13 10.56
N VAL A 75 9.98 10.24 10.63
CA VAL A 75 10.56 11.55 10.98
C VAL A 75 9.77 12.15 12.14
N ASN A 76 10.44 12.46 13.24
CA ASN A 76 9.81 13.03 14.45
C ASN A 76 8.60 12.21 14.96
N ASN A 77 8.72 10.89 14.91
CA ASN A 77 7.67 9.92 15.24
C ASN A 77 6.45 9.91 14.30
N ILE A 78 6.55 10.52 13.11
CA ILE A 78 5.51 10.51 12.09
C ILE A 78 6.01 9.73 10.87
N CYS A 79 5.17 8.85 10.34
CA CYS A 79 5.43 8.20 9.07
C CYS A 79 5.21 9.19 7.93
N GLU A 80 6.29 9.53 7.23
CA GLU A 80 6.25 10.48 6.12
C GLU A 80 6.27 9.78 4.77
N PHE A 81 5.74 10.46 3.76
CA PHE A 81 5.87 10.03 2.37
C PHE A 81 7.36 9.86 2.02
N ASN A 82 7.64 8.75 1.35
CA ASN A 82 8.97 8.42 0.86
C ASN A 82 8.81 7.93 -0.59
N ASP A 83 9.30 8.73 -1.52
CA ASP A 83 9.35 8.44 -2.96
C ASP A 83 10.36 7.35 -3.31
N GLU A 84 11.40 7.18 -2.50
CA GLU A 84 12.36 6.09 -2.63
C GLU A 84 11.83 4.77 -2.06
N ALA A 85 10.89 4.83 -1.11
CA ALA A 85 10.20 3.63 -0.70
C ALA A 85 9.30 3.20 -1.85
N ASN A 86 9.48 1.95 -2.30
CA ASN A 86 8.56 1.27 -3.18
C ASN A 86 7.20 1.09 -2.47
N ILE A 87 6.47 2.17 -2.31
CA ILE A 87 5.10 2.14 -1.85
C ILE A 87 4.24 1.87 -3.06
N GLU A 88 3.85 0.61 -3.10
CA GLU A 88 3.28 0.02 -4.27
C GLU A 88 1.79 -0.22 -4.03
N ARG A 89 1.05 -0.09 -5.11
CA ARG A 89 -0.33 -0.50 -5.24
C ARG A 89 -0.33 -1.90 -5.84
N CYS A 90 -1.33 -2.71 -5.47
CA CYS A 90 -1.62 -3.93 -6.20
C CYS A 90 -2.77 -3.71 -7.17
N ASP A 91 -2.57 -4.14 -8.41
CA ASP A 91 -3.63 -4.23 -9.40
C ASP A 91 -3.62 -5.61 -10.06
N THR A 92 -4.81 -6.07 -10.46
CA THR A 92 -4.98 -7.33 -11.19
C THR A 92 -4.80 -7.06 -12.68
N LEU A 93 -3.78 -7.66 -13.26
CA LEU A 93 -3.49 -7.57 -14.70
C LEU A 93 -4.08 -8.77 -15.44
N TYR A 94 -4.74 -8.48 -16.55
CA TYR A 94 -5.35 -9.51 -17.39
C TYR A 94 -4.46 -9.78 -18.61
N ILE A 95 -4.09 -11.05 -18.78
CA ILE A 95 -3.38 -11.53 -19.95
C ILE A 95 -4.43 -11.85 -21.02
N LYS A 96 -4.30 -11.23 -22.20
CA LYS A 96 -5.17 -11.53 -23.35
C LYS A 96 -5.16 -13.03 -23.63
N SER A 97 -6.33 -13.65 -23.61
CA SER A 97 -6.50 -15.05 -23.99
C SER A 97 -6.18 -15.23 -25.47
N ASN A 98 -5.37 -16.24 -25.80
CA ASN A 98 -5.37 -16.78 -27.16
C ASN A 98 -6.69 -17.55 -27.40
N PHE A 99 -7.06 -17.72 -28.67
CA PHE A 99 -8.31 -18.33 -29.15
C PHE A 99 -8.66 -19.70 -28.52
N PHE A 100 -7.69 -20.37 -27.90
CA PHE A 100 -7.83 -21.69 -27.26
C PHE A 100 -8.05 -21.65 -25.73
N SER A 101 -8.02 -20.49 -25.08
CA SER A 101 -8.15 -20.38 -23.61
C SER A 101 -9.52 -19.82 -23.23
N GLN A 102 -10.37 -20.65 -22.63
CA GLN A 102 -11.75 -20.30 -22.26
C GLN A 102 -11.86 -19.31 -21.08
N ARG A 103 -10.75 -19.04 -20.36
CA ARG A 103 -10.70 -18.03 -19.30
C ARG A 103 -9.49 -17.11 -19.46
N PRO A 104 -9.67 -15.78 -19.31
CA PRO A 104 -8.55 -14.86 -19.25
C PRO A 104 -7.68 -15.18 -18.04
N LYS A 105 -6.39 -15.42 -18.30
CA LYS A 105 -5.40 -15.55 -17.24
C LYS A 105 -5.19 -14.17 -16.63
N HIS A 106 -5.01 -14.12 -15.33
CA HIS A 106 -4.72 -12.88 -14.62
C HIS A 106 -3.66 -13.15 -13.55
N TYR A 107 -2.96 -12.11 -13.16
CA TYR A 107 -2.01 -12.12 -12.05
C TYR A 107 -2.09 -10.78 -11.33
N THR A 108 -1.74 -10.79 -10.05
CA THR A 108 -1.60 -9.56 -9.27
C THR A 108 -0.20 -9.01 -9.47
N HIS A 109 -0.09 -7.72 -9.73
CA HIS A 109 1.20 -7.04 -9.89
C HIS A 109 1.31 -5.91 -8.88
N CYS A 110 2.48 -5.81 -8.27
CA CYS A 110 2.85 -4.72 -7.38
C CYS A 110 3.65 -3.69 -8.15
N GLY A 111 3.31 -2.42 -7.97
CA GLY A 111 4.11 -1.33 -8.51
C GLY A 111 3.60 0.03 -8.07
N ARG A 112 4.29 1.08 -8.52
CA ARG A 112 3.98 2.47 -8.20
C ARG A 112 2.57 2.84 -8.67
N PHE A 113 1.98 3.80 -7.96
CA PHE A 113 0.69 4.39 -8.30
C PHE A 113 0.74 5.11 -9.66
N PRO A 114 -0.41 5.26 -10.35
CA PRO A 114 -0.50 6.15 -11.50
C PRO A 114 0.02 7.56 -11.18
N TYR A 115 0.63 8.21 -12.17
CA TYR A 115 1.25 9.55 -12.10
C TYR A 115 2.52 9.65 -11.25
N PHE A 116 3.01 8.54 -10.69
CA PHE A 116 4.32 8.52 -10.05
C PHE A 116 5.39 8.34 -11.11
N SER A 117 6.55 8.96 -10.89
CA SER A 117 7.69 8.83 -11.79
C SER A 117 8.15 7.37 -11.89
N CYS A 118 8.56 6.96 -13.08
CA CYS A 118 9.10 5.64 -13.34
C CYS A 118 9.95 5.63 -14.62
N THR A 119 10.77 4.59 -14.79
CA THR A 119 11.64 4.44 -15.96
C THR A 119 11.26 3.29 -16.89
N LYS A 120 10.42 2.37 -16.40
CA LYS A 120 9.98 1.17 -17.12
C LYS A 120 8.60 0.74 -16.65
N ASN A 121 7.92 -0.05 -17.48
CA ASN A 121 6.56 -0.53 -17.22
C ASN A 121 6.47 -1.30 -15.90
N GLU A 122 7.44 -2.16 -15.59
CA GLU A 122 7.35 -3.08 -14.45
C GLU A 122 7.37 -2.35 -13.11
N GLU A 123 7.85 -1.11 -13.07
CA GLU A 123 7.82 -0.25 -11.88
C GLU A 123 6.40 0.21 -11.53
N CYS A 124 5.42 0.08 -12.43
CA CYS A 124 4.05 0.56 -12.27
C CYS A 124 3.08 -0.57 -11.95
N SER A 125 2.09 -0.34 -11.07
CA SER A 125 1.11 -1.37 -10.69
C SER A 125 0.29 -1.89 -11.89
N PHE A 126 0.03 -1.01 -12.86
CA PHE A 126 -0.66 -1.34 -14.11
C PHE A 126 0.28 -1.88 -15.20
N ASN A 127 1.56 -2.08 -14.90
CA ASN A 127 2.60 -2.45 -15.85
C ASN A 127 2.58 -1.58 -17.13
N THR A 128 2.34 -0.27 -16.94
CA THR A 128 2.17 0.70 -18.02
C THR A 128 2.89 2.00 -17.66
N TYR A 129 3.84 2.39 -18.50
CA TYR A 129 4.62 3.61 -18.47
C TYR A 129 4.17 4.54 -19.60
N ASN A 130 4.09 5.85 -19.32
CA ASN A 130 3.90 6.87 -20.33
C ASN A 130 4.73 8.12 -19.98
N GLY A 131 5.72 8.45 -20.80
CA GLY A 131 6.37 9.76 -20.77
C GLY A 131 7.12 10.12 -19.47
N GLY A 132 7.54 9.13 -18.68
CA GLY A 132 8.27 9.34 -17.41
C GLY A 132 7.47 8.98 -16.16
N GLU A 133 6.19 8.62 -16.33
CA GLU A 133 5.27 8.34 -15.23
C GLU A 133 4.44 7.08 -15.46
N CYS A 134 3.91 6.52 -14.38
CA CYS A 134 3.02 5.38 -14.43
C CYS A 134 1.64 5.79 -14.97
N ASN A 135 1.11 5.02 -15.91
CA ASN A 135 -0.24 5.23 -16.45
C ASN A 135 -1.19 4.13 -15.94
N SER A 136 -2.46 4.48 -15.74
CA SER A 136 -3.49 3.56 -15.23
C SER A 136 -4.01 2.52 -16.26
N GLY A 137 -3.49 2.53 -17.50
CA GLY A 137 -3.87 1.59 -18.56
C GLY A 137 -5.33 1.72 -19.02
N ARG A 138 -6.03 2.79 -18.63
CA ARG A 138 -7.40 3.12 -19.05
C ARG A 138 -7.38 4.25 -20.08
N ASP A 139 -6.90 3.95 -21.29
CA ASP A 139 -7.13 4.75 -22.49
C ASP A 139 -7.86 3.88 -23.53
#